data_AF-A0A351R0J3-F1
#
_entry.id   AF-A0A351R0J3-F1
#
_cell.length_a   1.000
_cell.length_b   1.000
_cell.length_c   1.000
_cell.angle_alpha   90.00
_cell.angle_beta   90.00
_cell.angle_gamma   90.00
#
_symmetry.space_group_name_H-M   'P 1'
#
loop_
_entity.id
_entity.type
_entity.pdbx_description
1 polymer ?
#
loop_
_entity_poly.entity_id
_entity_poly.type
_entity_poly.pdbx_seq_one_letter_code
_entity_poly.pdbx_strand_id
1 'polypeptide(L)' 'MGTYLNSITPYTLYKSECLSAYFVDKTLMLRELFPYVSAGNRHICITRPRRFGKTIMANMISSFFQKIPDSGDGKNT' A
#
# COMPACT_ATOMS: atom_id res chain seq x y z
N MET A 1 -9.02 -3.73 12.33
CA MET A 1 -7.61 -3.74 12.78
C MET A 1 -6.76 -4.20 11.61
N GLY A 2 -5.76 -3.41 11.19
CA GLY A 2 -4.87 -3.80 10.09
C GLY A 2 -3.81 -4.80 10.56
N THR A 3 -3.55 -5.83 9.77
CA THR A 3 -2.43 -6.76 9.97
C THR A 3 -1.19 -6.21 9.28
N TYR A 4 -0.15 -5.89 10.06
CA TYR A 4 1.12 -5.39 9.53
C TYR A 4 2.10 -6.54 9.26
N LEU A 5 2.90 -6.43 8.22
CA LEU A 5 3.88 -7.47 7.82
C LEU A 5 5.18 -7.46 8.66
N ASN A 6 5.25 -6.64 9.71
CA ASN A 6 6.41 -6.51 10.60
C ASN A 6 6.50 -7.61 11.68
N SER A 7 5.64 -8.63 11.62
CA SER A 7 5.64 -9.79 12.50
C SER A 7 5.73 -11.08 11.68
N ILE A 8 6.27 -12.14 12.29
CA ILE A 8 6.56 -13.42 11.62
C ILE A 8 5.28 -14.02 11.02
N THR A 9 4.19 -14.09 11.78
CA THR A 9 2.93 -14.72 11.36
C THR A 9 2.28 -14.05 10.14
N PRO A 10 2.02 -12.73 10.12
CA PRO A 10 1.46 -12.07 8.93
C PRO A 10 2.42 -12.11 7.74
N TYR A 11 3.74 -12.08 7.97
CA TYR A 11 4.73 -12.22 6.91
C TYR A 11 4.68 -13.61 6.25
N THR A 12 4.60 -14.70 7.03
CA THR A 12 4.55 -16.06 6.47
C THR A 12 3.28 -16.29 5.66
N LEU A 13 2.13 -15.81 6.16
CA LEU A 13 0.86 -15.85 5.43
C LEU A 13 0.92 -15.06 4.12
N TYR A 14 1.48 -13.86 4.13
CA TYR A 14 1.66 -13.08 2.92
C TYR A 14 2.61 -13.78 1.92
N LYS A 15 3.70 -14.37 2.40
CA LYS A 15 4.65 -15.11 1.57
C LYS A 15 3.98 -16.32 0.89
N SER A 16 3.13 -17.06 1.59
CA SER A 16 2.38 -18.16 0.96
C SER A 16 1.39 -17.65 -0.08
N GLU A 17 0.71 -16.53 0.16
CA GLU A 17 -0.19 -15.91 -0.82
C GLU A 17 0.57 -15.46 -2.07
N CYS A 18 1.76 -14.89 -1.94
CA CYS A 18 2.61 -14.49 -3.08
C CYS A 18 3.02 -15.66 -3.99
N LEU A 19 3.06 -16.88 -3.45
CA LEU A 19 3.39 -18.10 -4.22
C LEU A 19 2.15 -18.76 -4.85
N SER A 20 0.94 -18.26 -4.54
CA SER A 20 -0.30 -18.75 -5.12
C SER A 20 -0.40 -18.42 -6.61
N ALA A 21 -0.97 -19.34 -7.38
CA ALA A 21 -1.20 -19.15 -8.82
C ALA A 21 -2.11 -17.93 -9.14
N TYR A 22 -2.90 -17.48 -8.17
CA TYR A 22 -3.83 -16.35 -8.31
C TYR A 22 -3.30 -15.05 -7.72
N PHE A 23 -2.03 -15.01 -7.32
CA PHE A 23 -1.42 -13.79 -6.85
C PHE A 23 -1.23 -12.79 -7.99
N VAL A 24 -1.76 -11.58 -7.79
CA VAL A 24 -1.61 -10.49 -8.76
C VAL A 24 -0.86 -9.35 -8.07
N ASP A 25 0.41 -9.21 -8.40
CA ASP A 25 1.24 -8.07 -8.00
C ASP A 25 0.72 -6.79 -8.69
N LYS A 26 0.49 -5.75 -7.89
CA LYS A 26 -0.01 -4.45 -8.34
C LYS A 26 0.94 -3.30 -7.98
N THR A 27 2.10 -3.61 -7.41
CA THR A 27 3.11 -2.62 -6.99
C THR A 27 3.66 -1.82 -8.17
N LEU A 28 3.58 -2.34 -9.41
CA LEU A 28 3.95 -1.61 -10.62
C LEU A 28 3.22 -0.26 -10.74
N MET A 29 1.97 -0.16 -10.26
CA MET A 29 1.21 1.10 -10.23
C MET A 29 1.94 2.20 -9.42
N LEU A 30 2.63 1.83 -8.33
CA LEU A 30 3.37 2.80 -7.53
C LEU A 30 4.53 3.41 -8.32
N ARG A 31 5.19 2.61 -9.17
CA ARG A 31 6.27 3.07 -10.05
C ARG A 31 5.77 4.10 -11.05
N GLU A 32 4.57 3.90 -11.60
CA GLU A 32 3.92 4.87 -12.50
C GLU A 32 3.50 6.15 -11.78
N LEU A 33 3.24 6.09 -10.47
CA LEU A 33 2.84 7.26 -9.68
C LEU A 33 4.02 8.16 -9.28
N PHE A 34 5.23 7.61 -9.12
CA PHE A 34 6.38 8.38 -8.64
C PHE A 34 6.68 9.67 -9.43
N PRO A 35 6.69 9.69 -10.78
CA PRO A 35 6.95 10.91 -11.53
C PRO A 35 5.95 12.03 -11.21
N TYR A 36 4.66 11.68 -11.04
CA TYR A 36 3.61 12.65 -10.72
C TYR A 36 3.75 13.20 -9.29
N VAL A 37 4.09 12.33 -8.34
CA VAL A 37 4.35 12.73 -6.94
C VAL A 37 5.57 13.66 -6.88
N SER A 38 6.66 13.30 -7.56
CA SER A 38 7.87 14.13 -7.64
C SER A 38 7.64 15.47 -8.34
N ALA A 39 6.75 15.52 -9.32
CA ALA A 39 6.35 16.76 -10.00
C ALA A 39 5.44 17.67 -9.16
N GLY A 40 5.03 17.25 -7.96
CA GLY A 40 4.17 18.03 -7.07
C GLY A 40 2.67 17.97 -7.41
N ASN A 41 2.23 17.00 -8.22
CA ASN A 41 0.81 16.83 -8.50
C ASN A 41 0.05 16.41 -7.25
N ARG A 42 -0.99 17.20 -6.90
CA ARG A 42 -1.78 16.99 -5.67
C ARG A 42 -2.99 16.06 -5.85
N HIS A 43 -3.39 15.76 -7.09
CA HIS A 43 -4.60 15.00 -7.38
C HIS A 43 -4.33 13.96 -8.47
N ILE A 44 -4.75 12.72 -8.20
CA ILE A 44 -4.63 11.58 -9.12
C ILE A 44 -6.01 10.94 -9.25
N CYS A 45 -6.43 10.68 -10.49
CA CYS A 45 -7.70 9.99 -10.79
C CYS A 45 -7.44 8.54 -11.20
N ILE A 46 -8.12 7.59 -10.57
CA ILE A 46 -8.03 6.16 -10.91
C ILE A 46 -9.27 5.76 -11.72
N THR A 47 -9.12 5.65 -13.04
CA THR A 47 -10.19 5.24 -13.96
C THR A 47 -10.07 3.75 -14.31
N ARG A 48 -11.17 2.98 -14.16
CA ARG A 48 -11.29 1.56 -14.57
C ARG A 48 -12.77 1.17 -14.73
N PRO A 49 -13.13 0.00 -15.30
CA PRO A 49 -14.51 -0.51 -15.31
C PRO A 49 -15.07 -0.86 -13.92
N ARG A 50 -16.38 -1.06 -13.81
CA ARG A 50 -17.06 -1.48 -12.56
C ARG A 50 -16.46 -2.80 -12.05
N ARG A 51 -16.23 -2.92 -10.74
CA ARG A 51 -15.63 -4.08 -10.04
C ARG A 51 -14.14 -4.35 -10.30
N PHE A 52 -13.42 -3.48 -11.02
CA PHE A 52 -11.97 -3.59 -11.22
C PHE A 52 -11.12 -3.02 -10.06
N GLY A 53 -11.57 -3.23 -8.81
CA GLY A 53 -10.74 -2.99 -7.62
C GLY A 53 -10.28 -1.54 -7.38
N LYS A 54 -10.97 -0.52 -7.92
CA LYS A 54 -10.59 0.90 -7.75
C LYS A 54 -10.36 1.29 -6.28
N THR A 55 -11.30 0.95 -5.40
CA THR A 55 -11.19 1.23 -3.95
C THR A 55 -9.99 0.55 -3.31
N ILE A 56 -9.71 -0.71 -3.68
CA ILE A 56 -8.56 -1.45 -3.16
C ILE A 56 -7.25 -0.78 -3.61
N MET A 57 -7.18 -0.30 -4.86
CA MET A 57 -5.99 0.40 -5.36
C MET A 57 -5.76 1.72 -4.61
N ALA A 58 -6.83 2.50 -4.41
CA ALA A 58 -6.74 3.73 -3.65
C ALA A 58 -6.23 3.48 -2.22
N ASN A 59 -6.71 2.42 -1.56
CA ASN A 59 -6.23 2.04 -0.23
C ASN A 59 -4.76 1.59 -0.25
N MET A 60 -4.34 0.82 -1.25
CA MET A 60 -2.94 0.40 -1.41
C MET A 60 -2.02 1.60 -1.58
N ILE A 61 -2.37 2.53 -2.48
CA ILE A 61 -1.62 3.78 -2.70
C ILE A 61 -1.57 4.59 -1.41
N SER A 62 -2.71 4.78 -0.74
CA SER A 62 -2.79 5.50 0.53
C SER A 62 -1.86 4.88 1.56
N SER A 63 -1.91 3.55 1.77
CA SER A 63 -1.06 2.85 2.73
C SER A 63 0.43 2.96 2.43
N PHE A 64 0.82 3.06 1.16
CA PHE A 64 2.22 3.19 0.77
C PHE A 64 2.77 4.60 1.05
N PHE A 65 1.99 5.65 0.75
CA PHE A 65 2.42 7.05 0.94
C PHE A 65 2.12 7.59 2.34
N GLN A 66 1.30 6.91 3.13
CA GLN A 66 0.99 7.32 4.48
C GLN A 66 2.24 7.22 5.36
N LYS A 67 2.71 8.36 5.87
CA LYS A 67 3.75 8.40 6.90
C LYS A 67 3.17 7.78 8.16
N ILE A 68 3.78 6.69 8.63
CA ILE A 68 3.53 6.18 9.97
C ILE A 68 4.20 7.18 10.92
N PRO A 69 3.46 7.88 11.79
CA PRO A 69 4.11 8.70 12.81
C PRO A 69 4.98 7.76 13.65
N ASP A 70 6.27 8.10 13.80
CA ASP A 70 7.13 7.40 14.74
C ASP A 70 6.42 7.45 16.08
N SER A 71 6.00 6.27 16.55
CA SER A 71 5.53 6.10 17.91
C SER A 71 6.77 6.19 18.79
N GLY A 72 7.25 7.42 18.95
CA GLY A 72 8.33 7.73 19.86
C GLY A 72 7.94 7.28 21.24
N ASP A 73 8.83 6.49 21.83
CA ASP A 73 8.99 6.25 23.26
C ASP A 73 8.43 7.38 24.12
N GLY A 74 7.87 6.98 25.28
CA GLY A 74 7.36 7.88 26.29
C GLY A 74 8.30 9.06 26.54
N LYS A 75 7.84 10.26 26.17
CA LYS A 75 8.42 11.48 26.70
C LYS A 75 7.89 11.67 28.12
N ASN A 76 8.68 11.20 29.08
CA ASN A 76 8.76 11.84 30.38
C ASN A 76 9.27 13.27 30.15
N THR A 77 8.35 14.24 30.16
CA THR A 77 8.55 15.63 30.58
C THR A 77 7.19 16.20 30.91
#